data_AF-A0A7K2MXD7-F1
#
_entry.id   AF-A0A7K2MXD7-F1
#
_cell.length_a   1.000
_cell.length_b   1.000
_cell.length_c   1.000
_cell.angle_alpha   90.00
_cell.angle_beta   90.00
_cell.angle_gamma   90.00
#
_symmetry.space_group_name_H-M   'P 1'
#
loop_
_entity.id
_entity.type
_entity.pdbx_description
1 polymer ?
#
loop_
_entity_poly.entity_id
_entity_poly.type
_entity_poly.pdbx_seq_one_letter_code
_entity_poly.pdbx_strand_id
1 'polypeptide(L)' 'ERVHLTQSALSRLVARLEKDGLVERSVCAEDRRGTRVALTPQGRSRHGEALPVQRAVLHRMLAG' A
#
# COMPACT_ATOMS: atom_id res chain seq x y z
N GLU A 1 -2.45 -11.96 8.62
CA GLU A 1 -1.73 -10.66 8.59
C GLU A 1 -0.69 -10.73 7.47
N ARG A 2 -0.64 -9.78 6.52
CA ARG A 2 0.17 -9.88 5.28
C ARG A 2 1.42 -8.99 5.24
N VAL A 3 1.67 -8.21 6.29
CA VAL A 3 2.81 -7.28 6.41
C VAL A 3 3.25 -7.24 7.87
N HIS A 4 4.55 -7.35 8.13
CA HIS A 4 5.13 -7.28 9.48
C HIS A 4 5.26 -5.82 9.94
N LEU A 5 4.13 -5.17 10.23
CA LEU A 5 4.08 -3.80 10.74
C LEU A 5 3.18 -3.75 11.96
N THR A 6 3.58 -2.96 12.97
CA THR A 6 2.66 -2.62 14.05
C THR A 6 1.47 -1.83 13.49
N GLN A 7 0.32 -1.88 14.17
CA GLN A 7 -0.86 -1.11 13.78
C GLN A 7 -0.55 0.39 13.62
N SER A 8 0.23 0.97 14.54
CA SER A 8 0.61 2.39 14.48
C SER A 8 1.57 2.71 13.33
N ALA A 9 2.42 1.77 12.93
CA ALA A 9 3.26 1.92 11.73
C ALA A 9 2.41 1.84 10.46
N LEU A 10 1.48 0.89 10.38
CA LEU A 10 0.57 0.75 9.25
C LEU A 10 -0.31 2.01 9.08
N SER A 11 -0.91 2.52 10.16
CA SER A 11 -1.73 3.72 10.12
C SER A 11 -0.96 4.95 9.61
N ARG A 12 0.30 5.12 10.03
CA ARG A 12 1.15 6.22 9.55
C ARG A 12 1.54 6.05 8.07
N LEU A 13 1.80 4.81 7.64
CA LEU A 13 2.08 4.52 6.23
C LEU A 13 0.87 4.87 5.35
N VAL A 14 -0.33 4.43 5.74
CA VAL A 14 -1.57 4.74 5.01
C VAL A 14 -1.82 6.25 4.95
N ALA A 15 -1.63 6.97 6.06
CA ALA A 15 -1.82 8.43 6.09
C ALA A 15 -0.89 9.16 5.11
N ARG A 16 0.36 8.71 4.95
CA ARG A 16 1.29 9.28 3.98
C ARG A 16 0.86 8.97 2.54
N LEU A 17 0.52 7.72 2.26
CA LEU A 17 0.05 7.33 0.92
C LEU A 17 -1.22 8.08 0.51
N GLU A 18 -2.12 8.36 1.45
CA GLU A 18 -3.33 9.14 1.20
C GLU A 18 -3.00 10.61 0.94
N LYS A 19 -2.10 11.20 1.74
CA LYS A 19 -1.59 12.56 1.50
C LYS A 19 -0.99 12.72 0.10
N ASP A 20 -0.34 11.67 -0.40
CA ASP A 20 0.28 11.64 -1.73
C ASP A 20 -0.72 11.29 -2.85
N GLY A 21 -2.01 11.10 -2.54
CA GLY A 21 -3.07 10.77 -3.51
C GLY A 21 -3.05 9.33 -4.03
N LEU A 22 -2.24 8.45 -3.41
CA LEU A 22 -2.03 7.07 -3.89
C LEU A 22 -3.05 6.08 -3.32
N VAL A 23 -3.66 6.39 -2.17
CA VAL A 23 -4.75 5.59 -1.60
C VAL A 23 -5.90 6.49 -1.16
N GLU A 24 -7.07 5.89 -1.04
CA GLU A 24 -8.27 6.51 -0.44
C GLU A 24 -8.78 5.67 0.72
N ARG A 25 -9.31 6.34 1.75
CA ARG A 25 -9.98 5.72 2.88
C ARG A 25 -11.49 5.91 2.79
N SER A 26 -12.23 4.83 3.02
CA SER A 26 -13.69 4.84 3.11
C SER A 26 -14.14 4.08 4.34
N VAL A 27 -15.29 4.49 4.90
CA VAL A 27 -15.96 3.69 5.92
C VAL A 27 -16.38 2.38 5.28
N CYS A 28 -16.08 1.26 5.93
CA CYS A 28 -16.53 -0.05 5.47
C CYS A 28 -18.07 -0.09 5.56
N ALA A 29 -18.73 -0.38 4.44
CA ALA A 29 -20.19 -0.33 4.37
C ALA A 29 -20.83 -1.47 5.18
N GLU A 30 -20.11 -2.57 5.31
CA GLU A 30 -20.49 -3.81 5.99
C GLU A 30 -20.27 -3.77 7.51
N ASP A 31 -19.27 -2.99 7.97
CA ASP A 31 -19.03 -2.73 9.39
C ASP A 31 -18.45 -1.33 9.57
N ARG A 32 -19.24 -0.39 10.09
CA ARG A 32 -18.85 1.02 10.26
C ARG A 32 -17.70 1.22 11.26
N ARG A 33 -17.30 0.19 12.02
CA ARG A 33 -16.11 0.22 12.88
C ARG A 33 -14.81 0.02 12.08
N GLY A 34 -14.91 -0.47 10.84
CA GLY A 34 -13.78 -0.69 9.94
C GLY A 34 -13.55 0.45 8.96
N THR A 35 -12.28 0.68 8.61
CA THR A 35 -11.90 1.53 7.47
C THR A 35 -11.37 0.65 6.35
N ARG A 36 -11.87 0.86 5.14
CA ARG A 36 -11.34 0.25 3.92
C ARG A 36 -10.33 1.21 3.28
N VAL A 37 -9.15 0.69 2.96
CA VAL A 37 -8.10 1.40 2.22
C VAL A 37 -7.99 0.79 0.84
N ALA A 38 -8.02 1.61 -0.22
CA ALA A 38 -7.85 1.14 -1.59
C ALA A 38 -6.88 2.05 -2.36
N LEU A 39 -6.14 1.48 -3.33
CA LEU A 39 -5.36 2.29 -4.27
C LEU A 39 -6.29 3.13 -5.13
N THR A 40 -5.93 4.40 -5.34
CA THR A 40 -6.52 5.25 -6.37
C THR A 40 -6.04 4.81 -7.76
N PRO A 41 -6.59 5.34 -8.87
CA PRO A 41 -6.02 5.13 -10.20
C PRO A 41 -4.54 5.55 -10.29
N GLN A 42 -4.18 6.68 -9.68
CA GLN A 42 -2.78 7.13 -9.57
C GLN A 42 -1.93 6.14 -8.78
N GLY A 43 -2.45 5.65 -7.64
CA GLY A 43 -1.79 4.64 -6.83
C GLY A 43 -1.53 3.33 -7.60
N ARG A 44 -2.49 2.88 -8.40
CA ARG A 44 -2.33 1.70 -9.27
C ARG A 44 -1.25 1.92 -10.34
N SER A 45 -1.25 3.09 -11.00
CA SER A 45 -0.21 3.43 -11.99
C SER A 45 1.17 3.42 -11.34
N ARG A 46 1.31 4.12 -10.21
CA ARG A 46 2.58 4.23 -9.48
C ARG A 46 3.09 2.88 -9.00
N HIS A 47 2.18 2.03 -8.50
CA HIS A 47 2.52 0.65 -8.14
C HIS A 47 2.99 -0.16 -9.37
N GLY A 48 2.34 0.02 -10.52
CA GLY A 48 2.74 -0.59 -11.79
C GLY A 48 4.16 -0.20 -12.22
N GLU A 49 4.53 1.08 -12.07
CA GLU A 49 5.89 1.57 -12.33
C GLU A 49 6.94 1.00 -11.37
N ALA A 50 6.58 0.86 -10.09
CA ALA A 50 7.50 0.39 -9.05
C ALA A 50 7.77 -1.12 -9.11
N LEU A 51 6.77 -1.91 -9.50
CA LEU A 51 6.83 -3.37 -9.52
C LEU A 51 8.01 -3.96 -10.32
N PRO A 52 8.32 -3.55 -11.57
CA PRO A 52 9.46 -4.08 -12.31
C PRO A 52 10.79 -3.76 -11.62
N VAL A 53 10.94 -2.57 -11.03
CA VAL A 53 12.14 -2.18 -10.30
C VAL A 53 12.33 -3.06 -9.07
N GLN A 54 11.26 -3.23 -8.27
CA GLN A 54 11.27 -4.12 -7.11
C GLN A 54 11.70 -5.54 -7.49
N ARG A 55 11.11 -6.09 -8.55
CA ARG A 55 11.43 -7.44 -9.05
C ARG A 55 12.88 -7.57 -9.50
N ALA A 56 13.40 -6.59 -10.24
CA ALA A 56 14.78 -6.60 -10.70
C ALA A 56 15.78 -6.58 -9.53
N VAL A 57 15.52 -5.78 -8.50
CA VAL A 57 16.34 -5.72 -7.29
C VAL A 57 16.30 -7.04 -6.54
N LEU A 58 15.09 -7.60 -6.30
CA LEU A 58 14.96 -8.90 -5.64
C LEU A 58 15.66 -10.01 -6.41
N HIS A 59 15.53 -10.05 -7.74
CA HIS A 59 16.23 -11.01 -8.58
C HIS A 59 17.75 -10.87 -8.42
N ARG A 60 18.30 -9.66 -8.46
CA ARG A 60 19.74 -9.43 -8.27
C ARG A 60 20.24 -9.88 -6.89
N MET A 61 19.46 -9.60 -5.85
CA MET A 61 19.89 -9.86 -4.46
C MET A 61 19.73 -11.32 -4.04
N LEU A 62 18.81 -12.06 -4.66
CA LEU A 62 18.45 -13.42 -4.27
C LEU A 62 18.89 -14.50 -5.26
N ALA A 63 19.44 -14.15 -6.43
CA ALA A 63 19.95 -15.10 -7.42
C ALA A 63 21.32 -15.72 -7.05
N GLY A 64 21.56 -15.95 -5.74
CA GLY A 64 22.70 -16.74 -5.26
C GLY A 64 22.48 -18.22 -5.46
#